data_AF-A0A968U7B3-F1
#
_entry.id   AF-A0A968U7B3-F1
#
_cell.length_a   1.000
_cell.length_b   1.000
_cell.length_c   1.000
_cell.angle_alpha   90.00
_cell.angle_beta   90.00
_cell.angle_gamma   90.00
#
_symmetry.space_group_name_H-M   'P 1'
#
loop_
_entity.id
_entity.type
_entity.pdbx_description
1 polymer ?
#
loop_
_entity_poly.entity_id
_entity_poly.type
_entity_poly.pdbx_seq_one_letter_code
_entity_poly.pdbx_strand_id
1 'polypeptide(L)'
;MGQVFSRRIERFLGWSLAGIFIVLCLTAWSPIAFSQIPSLPQSNTSQPPNGVTRQGLLEVTDVKLGGKEVLKIASPAVFNRSELGSQIPVEVRSHQIEVNLEQILRSNRPSVLDAIEERSAPLDPDTIQVYIETLNRQPLLFVKDEGLAEPRVLLTVTDTDAQYHATTKEILAARWQKILEKELRQALELRKPGAFKQQINDAAAIAIATIAASILLFVIWRFLGWREKDLLQYQLDHLSISSQE
;
A
#
# COMPACT_ATOMS: atom_id res chain seq x y z
N MET A 1 31.91 43.29 26.65
CA MET A 1 32.14 42.37 25.50
C MET A 1 31.04 41.31 25.33
N GLY A 2 29.78 41.57 25.71
CA GLY A 2 28.69 40.55 25.67
C GLY A 2 27.79 40.54 24.43
N GLN A 3 27.96 41.48 23.50
CA GLN A 3 27.07 41.61 22.33
C GLN A 3 27.55 40.90 21.05
N VAL A 4 28.79 40.41 21.02
CA VAL A 4 29.35 39.77 19.82
C VAL A 4 29.07 38.26 19.78
N PHE A 5 28.89 37.63 20.95
CA PHE A 5 28.70 36.17 21.06
C PHE A 5 27.25 35.70 20.82
N SER A 6 26.23 36.47 21.21
CA SER A 6 24.82 36.12 20.95
C SER A 6 24.47 36.15 19.46
N ARG A 7 25.10 37.05 18.69
CA ARG A 7 24.93 37.13 17.23
C ARG A 7 25.51 35.94 16.47
N ARG A 8 26.49 35.21 17.04
CA ARG A 8 27.03 33.99 16.42
C ARG A 8 26.14 32.77 16.65
N ILE A 9 25.48 32.67 17.80
CA ILE A 9 24.62 31.53 18.14
C ILE A 9 23.25 31.64 17.43
N GLU A 10 22.67 32.84 17.30
CA GLU A 10 21.49 33.06 16.46
C GLU A 10 21.76 32.79 14.96
N ARG A 11 23.00 33.07 14.51
CA ARG A 11 23.42 32.73 13.14
C ARG A 11 23.60 31.23 12.93
N PHE A 12 24.14 30.49 13.89
CA PHE A 12 24.26 29.03 13.77
C PHE A 12 22.91 28.31 13.87
N LEU A 13 22.01 28.75 14.76
CA LEU A 13 20.66 28.20 14.86
C LEU A 13 19.81 28.56 13.62
N GLY A 14 19.96 29.79 13.11
CA GLY A 14 19.34 30.22 11.85
C GLY A 14 19.87 29.47 10.63
N TRP A 15 21.16 29.13 10.57
CA TRP A 15 21.73 28.34 9.48
C TRP A 15 21.35 26.86 9.54
N SER A 16 21.15 26.29 10.74
CA SER A 16 20.62 24.93 10.90
C SER A 16 19.14 24.84 10.50
N LEU A 17 18.31 25.80 10.89
CA LEU A 17 16.92 25.92 10.43
C LEU A 17 16.81 26.23 8.93
N ALA A 18 17.66 27.09 8.39
CA ALA A 18 17.73 27.36 6.96
C ALA A 18 18.22 26.13 6.17
N GLY A 19 19.14 25.34 6.71
CA GLY A 19 19.58 24.07 6.10
C GLY A 19 18.45 23.05 6.02
N ILE A 20 17.65 22.91 7.07
CA ILE A 20 16.47 22.03 7.08
C ILE A 20 15.39 22.55 6.11
N PHE A 21 15.16 23.86 6.06
CA PHE A 21 14.22 24.47 5.12
C PHE A 21 14.67 24.36 3.65
N ILE A 22 15.96 24.47 3.36
CA ILE A 22 16.54 24.30 2.02
C ILE A 22 16.46 22.83 1.57
N VAL A 23 16.69 21.87 2.47
CA VAL A 23 16.53 20.43 2.16
C VAL A 23 15.04 20.07 1.97
N LEU A 24 14.12 20.70 2.69
CA LEU A 24 12.66 20.57 2.48
C LEU A 24 12.16 21.28 1.21
N CYS A 25 12.78 22.38 0.78
CA CYS A 25 12.44 23.05 -0.48
C CYS A 25 13.04 22.37 -1.71
N LEU A 26 14.19 21.69 -1.60
CA LEU A 26 14.83 20.99 -2.73
C LEU A 26 14.14 19.67 -3.09
N THR A 27 13.25 19.13 -2.26
CA THR A 27 12.42 17.95 -2.59
C THR A 27 11.04 18.33 -3.14
N ALA A 28 10.71 19.62 -3.21
CA ALA A 28 9.41 20.12 -3.64
C ALA A 28 9.28 20.41 -5.15
N TRP A 29 10.39 20.39 -5.90
CA TRP A 29 10.40 20.57 -7.36
C TRP A 29 11.02 19.37 -8.07
N SER A 30 10.39 18.20 -7.95
CA SER A 30 10.43 17.29 -9.09
C SER A 30 9.56 17.92 -10.20
N PRO A 31 10.09 18.13 -11.42
CA PRO A 31 9.24 18.50 -12.53
C PRO A 31 8.27 17.34 -12.75
N ILE A 32 7.02 17.59 -12.40
CA ILE A 32 5.88 16.76 -12.77
C ILE A 32 5.87 16.77 -14.29
N ALA A 33 6.47 15.75 -14.91
CA ALA A 33 6.49 15.56 -16.34
C ALA A 33 5.08 15.17 -16.81
N PHE A 34 4.24 16.18 -17.00
CA PHE A 34 2.92 16.02 -17.61
C PHE A 34 2.86 16.89 -18.86
N SER A 35 3.10 16.26 -19.99
CA SER A 35 2.44 16.63 -21.24
C SER A 35 2.28 15.39 -22.10
N GLN A 36 1.50 14.44 -21.61
CA GLN A 36 0.86 13.49 -22.51
C GLN A 36 -0.25 14.25 -23.23
N ILE A 37 -0.01 14.55 -24.50
CA ILE A 37 -1.01 15.05 -25.43
C ILE A 37 -2.18 14.04 -25.39
N PRO A 38 -3.41 14.45 -25.09
CA PRO A 38 -4.56 13.57 -25.23
C PRO A 38 -4.67 13.20 -26.70
N SER A 39 -4.32 11.97 -27.06
CA SER A 39 -4.78 11.40 -28.32
C SER A 39 -6.29 11.34 -28.22
N LEU A 40 -6.97 12.10 -29.09
CA LEU A 40 -8.39 11.94 -29.32
C LEU A 40 -8.67 10.46 -29.58
N PRO A 41 -9.61 9.81 -28.87
CA PRO A 41 -9.91 8.42 -29.10
C PRO A 41 -10.52 8.29 -30.49
N GLN A 42 -9.71 7.93 -31.49
CA GLN A 42 -10.24 7.19 -32.62
C GLN A 42 -10.66 5.84 -32.06
N SER A 43 -11.95 5.70 -31.78
CA SER A 43 -12.55 4.41 -31.45
C SER A 43 -12.45 3.52 -32.69
N ASN A 44 -11.30 2.90 -32.90
CA ASN A 44 -11.23 1.66 -33.66
C ASN A 44 -11.96 0.65 -32.78
N THR A 45 -13.28 0.60 -32.89
CA THR A 45 -14.16 -0.31 -32.14
C THR A 45 -13.79 -1.77 -32.34
N SER A 46 -12.99 -2.06 -33.37
CA SER A 46 -12.42 -3.36 -33.68
C SER A 46 -11.17 -3.74 -32.89
N GLN A 47 -10.43 -2.81 -32.29
CA GLN A 47 -9.20 -3.14 -31.55
C GLN A 47 -9.54 -3.50 -30.08
N PRO A 48 -8.99 -4.61 -29.54
CA PRO A 48 -9.21 -4.94 -28.14
C PRO A 48 -8.62 -3.85 -27.21
N PRO A 49 -9.25 -3.59 -26.05
CA PRO A 49 -8.74 -2.65 -25.05
C PRO A 49 -7.37 -3.04 -24.50
N ASN A 50 -6.73 -2.09 -23.82
CA ASN A 50 -5.46 -2.34 -23.15
C ASN A 50 -5.57 -3.51 -22.15
N GLY A 51 -4.60 -4.43 -22.19
CA GLY A 51 -4.61 -5.63 -21.35
C GLY A 51 -5.50 -6.77 -21.87
N VAL A 52 -6.16 -6.59 -23.02
CA VAL A 52 -6.91 -7.64 -23.72
C VAL A 52 -6.16 -8.03 -24.99
N THR A 53 -5.90 -9.33 -25.13
CA THR A 53 -5.30 -9.91 -26.34
C THR A 53 -6.34 -10.72 -27.08
N ARG A 54 -6.55 -10.42 -28.37
CA ARG A 54 -7.45 -11.20 -29.23
C ARG A 54 -6.70 -12.34 -29.92
N GLN A 55 -7.25 -13.54 -29.82
CA GLN A 55 -6.77 -14.75 -30.50
C GLN A 55 -7.94 -15.39 -31.25
N GLY A 56 -8.09 -15.05 -32.54
CA GLY A 56 -9.22 -15.51 -33.35
C GLY A 56 -10.56 -15.04 -32.81
N LEU A 57 -11.41 -15.99 -32.39
CA LEU A 57 -12.74 -15.74 -31.84
C LEU A 57 -12.75 -15.58 -30.31
N LEU A 58 -11.58 -15.59 -29.67
CA LEU A 58 -11.44 -15.41 -28.23
C LEU A 58 -10.71 -14.10 -27.92
N GLU A 59 -11.14 -13.45 -26.86
CA GLU A 59 -10.40 -12.37 -26.20
C GLU A 59 -9.96 -12.86 -24.82
N VAL A 60 -8.71 -12.55 -24.48
CA VAL A 60 -8.01 -13.10 -23.33
C VAL A 60 -7.46 -11.96 -22.49
N THR A 61 -7.59 -12.06 -21.18
CA THR A 61 -7.02 -11.08 -20.25
C THR A 61 -6.59 -11.75 -18.95
N ASP A 62 -5.84 -10.99 -18.16
CA ASP A 62 -5.29 -11.42 -16.89
C ASP A 62 -6.21 -10.99 -15.76
N VAL A 63 -6.34 -11.84 -14.74
CA VAL A 63 -6.98 -11.52 -13.46
C VAL A 63 -5.88 -11.28 -12.45
N LYS A 64 -5.96 -10.18 -11.72
CA LYS A 64 -4.95 -9.76 -10.76
C LYS A 64 -5.47 -9.75 -9.32
N LEU A 65 -4.58 -10.06 -8.38
CA LEU A 65 -4.80 -9.94 -6.95
C LEU A 65 -3.68 -9.08 -6.35
N GLY A 66 -4.02 -7.94 -5.74
CA GLY A 66 -3.00 -7.00 -5.26
C GLY A 66 -2.03 -6.53 -6.35
N GLY A 67 -2.46 -6.49 -7.62
CA GLY A 67 -1.64 -6.09 -8.78
C GLY A 67 -0.79 -7.21 -9.41
N LYS A 68 -0.73 -8.40 -8.79
CA LYS A 68 -0.06 -9.59 -9.34
C LYS A 68 -1.04 -10.42 -10.16
N GLU A 69 -0.64 -10.86 -11.36
CA GLU A 69 -1.42 -11.81 -12.16
C GLU A 69 -1.56 -13.15 -11.42
N VAL A 70 -2.79 -13.62 -11.27
CA VAL A 70 -3.11 -14.91 -10.64
C VAL A 70 -3.72 -15.90 -11.63
N LEU A 71 -4.50 -15.44 -12.60
CA LEU A 71 -5.16 -16.29 -13.59
C LEU A 71 -5.20 -15.58 -14.95
N LYS A 72 -5.35 -16.38 -16.02
CA LYS A 72 -5.62 -15.90 -17.37
C LYS A 72 -6.94 -16.47 -17.85
N ILE A 73 -7.86 -15.61 -18.23
CA ILE A 73 -9.26 -15.94 -18.55
C ILE A 73 -9.59 -15.56 -19.99
N ALA A 74 -10.58 -16.23 -20.58
CA ALA A 74 -10.99 -16.02 -21.97
C ALA A 74 -12.51 -15.86 -22.13
N SER A 75 -12.94 -14.99 -23.03
CA SER A 75 -14.34 -14.79 -23.39
C SER A 75 -14.50 -14.67 -24.91
N PRO A 76 -15.71 -14.84 -25.47
CA PRO A 76 -15.94 -14.62 -26.88
C PRO A 76 -15.47 -13.22 -27.30
N ALA A 77 -14.84 -13.12 -28.46
CA ALA A 77 -14.33 -11.85 -28.97
C ALA A 77 -15.47 -10.88 -29.27
N VAL A 78 -15.42 -9.70 -28.64
CA VAL A 78 -16.39 -8.63 -28.89
C VAL A 78 -15.80 -7.69 -29.95
N PHE A 79 -16.33 -7.75 -31.17
CA PHE A 79 -15.86 -6.90 -32.28
C PHE A 79 -16.50 -5.51 -32.29
N ASN A 80 -17.71 -5.38 -31.74
CA ASN A 80 -18.40 -4.10 -31.61
C ASN A 80 -18.78 -3.87 -30.14
N ARG A 81 -17.96 -3.08 -29.44
CA ARG A 81 -18.19 -2.76 -28.02
C ARG A 81 -19.29 -1.72 -27.78
N SER A 82 -19.78 -1.07 -28.83
CA SER A 82 -20.92 -0.15 -28.76
C SER A 82 -22.27 -0.89 -28.71
N GLU A 83 -22.30 -2.17 -29.10
CA GLU A 83 -23.49 -3.01 -29.15
C GLU A 83 -23.18 -4.39 -28.56
N LEU A 84 -23.14 -4.47 -27.22
CA LEU A 84 -22.73 -5.68 -26.51
C LEU A 84 -23.75 -6.83 -26.59
N GLY A 85 -25.03 -6.52 -26.82
CA GLY A 85 -26.09 -7.53 -26.79
C GLY A 85 -26.07 -8.32 -25.48
N SER A 86 -25.93 -9.64 -25.57
CA SER A 86 -25.78 -10.54 -24.42
C SER A 86 -24.33 -10.95 -24.12
N GLN A 87 -23.35 -10.40 -24.84
CA GLN A 87 -21.94 -10.75 -24.68
C GLN A 87 -21.33 -9.91 -23.57
N ILE A 88 -20.61 -10.56 -22.66
CA ILE A 88 -19.84 -9.90 -21.61
C ILE A 88 -18.38 -9.84 -22.09
N PRO A 89 -17.81 -8.64 -22.32
CA PRO A 89 -16.41 -8.50 -22.68
C PRO A 89 -15.49 -9.10 -21.61
N VAL A 90 -14.34 -9.64 -22.03
CA VAL A 90 -13.41 -10.33 -21.12
C VAL A 90 -12.89 -9.40 -20.02
N GLU A 91 -12.68 -8.12 -20.33
CA GLU A 91 -12.24 -7.08 -19.39
C GLU A 91 -13.25 -6.79 -18.28
N VAL A 92 -14.54 -6.90 -18.57
CA VAL A 92 -15.60 -6.74 -17.56
C VAL A 92 -15.62 -7.95 -16.64
N ARG A 93 -15.45 -9.15 -17.22
CA ARG A 93 -15.42 -10.39 -16.43
C ARG A 93 -14.18 -10.48 -15.54
N SER A 94 -13.00 -10.09 -16.04
CA SER A 94 -11.80 -10.06 -15.19
C SER A 94 -11.99 -9.08 -14.04
N HIS A 95 -12.47 -7.87 -14.33
CA HIS A 95 -12.72 -6.89 -13.29
C HIS A 95 -13.67 -7.40 -12.21
N GLN A 96 -14.77 -8.07 -12.58
CA GLN A 96 -15.69 -8.66 -11.60
C GLN A 96 -15.00 -9.69 -10.70
N ILE A 97 -14.14 -10.56 -11.27
CA ILE A 97 -13.39 -11.56 -10.50
C ILE A 97 -12.39 -10.88 -9.56
N GLU A 98 -11.68 -9.86 -10.03
CA GLU A 98 -10.74 -9.08 -9.20
C GLU A 98 -11.45 -8.39 -8.03
N VAL A 99 -12.63 -7.81 -8.27
CA VAL A 99 -13.46 -7.19 -7.22
C VAL A 99 -13.88 -8.22 -6.19
N ASN A 100 -14.33 -9.42 -6.62
CA ASN A 100 -14.70 -10.50 -5.70
C ASN A 100 -13.50 -10.88 -4.81
N LEU A 101 -12.32 -11.07 -5.40
CA LEU A 101 -11.10 -11.43 -4.68
C LEU A 101 -10.68 -10.32 -3.69
N GLU A 102 -10.68 -9.06 -4.10
CA GLU A 102 -10.32 -7.95 -3.22
C GLU A 102 -11.35 -7.75 -2.10
N GLN A 103 -12.64 -7.98 -2.35
CA GLN A 103 -13.67 -7.89 -1.31
C GLN A 103 -13.43 -8.90 -0.19
N ILE A 104 -12.95 -10.10 -0.52
CA ILE A 104 -12.57 -11.11 0.48
C ILE A 104 -11.41 -10.57 1.32
N LEU A 105 -10.34 -10.08 0.68
CA LEU A 105 -9.19 -9.55 1.41
C LEU A 105 -9.49 -8.27 2.20
N ARG A 106 -10.50 -7.49 1.82
CA ARG A 106 -10.96 -6.30 2.57
C ARG A 106 -11.81 -6.66 3.77
N SER A 107 -12.57 -7.76 3.69
CA SER A 107 -13.36 -8.28 4.81
C SER A 107 -12.47 -8.71 5.99
N ASN A 108 -11.15 -8.86 5.77
CA ASN A 108 -10.16 -9.13 6.82
C ASN A 108 -9.63 -7.87 7.55
N ARG A 109 -10.18 -6.68 7.32
CA ARG A 109 -9.76 -5.47 8.05
C ARG A 109 -10.66 -5.28 9.27
N PRO A 110 -10.11 -5.23 10.49
CA PRO A 110 -10.92 -4.85 11.64
C PRO A 110 -11.36 -3.40 11.45
N SER A 111 -12.65 -3.17 11.17
CA SER A 111 -13.21 -1.83 11.24
C SER A 111 -13.40 -1.47 12.72
N VAL A 112 -13.19 -0.20 13.07
CA VAL A 112 -13.40 0.28 14.46
C VAL A 112 -14.85 0.04 14.92
N LEU A 113 -15.79 -0.04 13.96
CA LEU A 113 -17.18 -0.42 14.20
C LEU A 113 -17.38 -1.93 14.44
N ASP A 114 -16.61 -2.81 13.78
CA ASP A 114 -16.76 -4.27 13.89
C ASP A 114 -16.33 -4.77 15.29
N ALA A 115 -15.39 -4.06 15.92
CA ALA A 115 -15.00 -4.28 17.31
C ALA A 115 -16.14 -3.99 18.32
N ILE A 116 -17.16 -3.24 17.90
CA ILE A 116 -18.34 -2.90 18.71
C ILE A 116 -19.51 -3.85 18.42
N GLU A 117 -19.61 -4.40 17.21
CA GLU A 117 -20.75 -5.22 16.78
C GLU A 117 -20.53 -6.75 16.75
N GLU A 118 -19.35 -7.28 17.11
CA GLU A 118 -19.01 -8.73 17.00
C GLU A 118 -19.25 -9.33 15.60
N ARG A 119 -19.30 -8.47 14.57
CA ARG A 119 -19.64 -8.89 13.21
C ARG A 119 -18.36 -9.26 12.45
N SER A 120 -18.16 -10.57 12.34
CA SER A 120 -17.14 -11.26 11.55
C SER A 120 -15.73 -11.25 12.13
N ALA A 121 -15.25 -12.45 12.48
CA ALA A 121 -13.84 -12.65 12.82
C ALA A 121 -12.95 -12.35 11.60
N PRO A 122 -11.72 -11.84 11.80
CA PRO A 122 -10.73 -11.69 10.73
C PRO A 122 -10.53 -13.04 10.01
N LEU A 123 -10.32 -12.98 8.70
CA LEU A 123 -10.02 -14.17 7.90
C LEU A 123 -8.66 -14.76 8.29
N ASP A 124 -8.62 -16.05 8.55
CA ASP A 124 -7.36 -16.74 8.86
C ASP A 124 -6.79 -17.43 7.60
N PRO A 125 -5.56 -17.09 7.15
CA PRO A 125 -4.88 -17.80 6.06
C PRO A 125 -4.78 -19.30 6.29
N ASP A 126 -4.83 -19.78 7.53
CA ASP A 126 -4.72 -21.21 7.81
C ASP A 126 -6.00 -21.98 7.54
N THR A 127 -7.17 -21.36 7.75
CA THR A 127 -8.49 -21.95 7.58
C THR A 127 -9.16 -21.65 6.24
N ILE A 128 -8.63 -20.69 5.46
CA ILE A 128 -9.20 -20.34 4.15
C ILE A 128 -9.12 -21.52 3.19
N GLN A 129 -10.26 -21.84 2.58
CA GLN A 129 -10.39 -22.93 1.62
C GLN A 129 -11.14 -22.46 0.38
N VAL A 130 -10.66 -22.86 -0.79
CA VAL A 130 -11.39 -22.70 -2.04
C VAL A 130 -12.00 -24.03 -2.41
N TYR A 131 -13.30 -24.07 -2.72
CA TYR A 131 -13.99 -25.29 -3.15
C TYR A 131 -14.77 -25.05 -4.43
N ILE A 132 -15.10 -26.15 -5.11
CA ILE A 132 -15.80 -26.14 -6.39
C ILE A 132 -17.22 -26.65 -6.16
N GLU A 133 -18.20 -25.89 -6.64
CA GLU A 133 -19.59 -26.32 -6.73
C GLU A 133 -20.04 -26.27 -8.19
N THR A 134 -20.98 -27.13 -8.59
CA THR A 134 -21.51 -27.11 -9.95
C THR A 134 -22.90 -26.48 -9.94
N LEU A 135 -23.04 -25.33 -10.59
CA LEU A 135 -24.33 -24.69 -10.80
C LEU A 135 -24.58 -24.56 -12.30
N ASN A 136 -25.77 -24.99 -12.76
CA ASN A 136 -26.13 -24.94 -14.19
C ASN A 136 -25.07 -25.56 -15.13
N ARG A 137 -24.44 -26.68 -14.71
CA ARG A 137 -23.35 -27.37 -15.45
C ARG A 137 -22.09 -26.52 -15.66
N GLN A 138 -21.89 -25.51 -14.82
CA GLN A 138 -20.67 -24.71 -14.79
C GLN A 138 -20.00 -24.87 -13.42
N PRO A 139 -18.67 -25.08 -13.36
CA PRO A 139 -17.95 -25.09 -12.10
C PRO A 139 -17.83 -23.65 -11.59
N LEU A 140 -18.33 -23.42 -10.38
CA LEU A 140 -18.19 -22.19 -9.62
C LEU A 140 -17.17 -22.43 -8.51
N LEU A 141 -16.21 -21.51 -8.39
CA LEU A 141 -15.24 -21.53 -7.31
C LEU A 141 -15.74 -20.61 -6.20
N PHE A 142 -15.80 -21.15 -4.99
CA PHE A 142 -16.19 -20.45 -3.78
C PHE A 142 -15.04 -20.40 -2.79
N VAL A 143 -15.01 -19.37 -1.96
CA VAL A 143 -14.18 -19.32 -0.77
C VAL A 143 -15.03 -19.56 0.47
N LYS A 144 -14.49 -20.33 1.41
CA LYS A 144 -15.02 -20.52 2.76
C LYS A 144 -13.90 -20.28 3.77
N ASP A 145 -14.27 -19.70 4.90
CA ASP A 145 -13.40 -19.47 6.04
C ASP A 145 -14.25 -19.39 7.32
N GLU A 146 -13.65 -19.58 8.50
CA GLU A 146 -14.35 -19.42 9.78
C GLU A 146 -14.81 -17.97 10.02
N GLY A 147 -14.09 -16.99 9.47
CA GLY A 147 -14.49 -15.57 9.52
C GLY A 147 -15.63 -15.20 8.57
N LEU A 148 -16.04 -16.09 7.67
CA LEU A 148 -17.14 -15.86 6.72
C LEU A 148 -18.43 -16.54 7.19
N ALA A 149 -19.49 -15.76 7.38
CA ALA A 149 -20.81 -16.28 7.71
C ALA A 149 -21.37 -17.21 6.61
N GLU A 150 -21.10 -16.87 5.35
CA GLU A 150 -21.50 -17.66 4.18
C GLU A 150 -20.35 -17.71 3.18
N PRO A 151 -20.21 -18.83 2.43
CA PRO A 151 -19.27 -18.92 1.34
C PRO A 151 -19.48 -17.83 0.28
N ARG A 152 -18.37 -17.31 -0.27
CA ARG A 152 -18.43 -16.25 -1.30
C ARG A 152 -17.97 -16.77 -2.65
N VAL A 153 -18.70 -16.42 -3.70
CA VAL A 153 -18.33 -16.74 -5.08
C VAL A 153 -17.06 -15.99 -5.47
N LEU A 154 -16.06 -16.70 -5.96
CA LEU A 154 -14.86 -16.13 -6.57
C LEU A 154 -15.09 -15.87 -8.05
N LEU A 155 -15.38 -16.94 -8.79
CA LEU A 155 -15.56 -16.92 -10.23
C LEU A 155 -16.33 -18.14 -10.73
N THR A 156 -16.75 -18.06 -11.99
CA THR A 156 -17.30 -19.19 -12.75
C THR A 156 -16.34 -19.56 -13.88
N VAL A 157 -16.07 -20.85 -14.04
CA VAL A 157 -15.25 -21.38 -15.14
C VAL A 157 -16.14 -21.60 -16.36
N THR A 158 -15.80 -20.95 -17.47
CA THR A 158 -16.61 -20.97 -18.69
C THR A 158 -16.05 -21.93 -19.74
N ASP A 159 -16.86 -22.26 -20.75
CA ASP A 159 -16.42 -23.09 -21.88
C ASP A 159 -15.30 -22.41 -22.69
N THR A 160 -15.31 -21.07 -22.78
CA THR A 160 -14.24 -20.31 -23.44
C THR A 160 -12.93 -20.35 -22.67
N ASP A 161 -12.97 -20.39 -21.34
CA ASP A 161 -11.77 -20.61 -20.52
C ASP A 161 -11.17 -21.99 -20.81
N ALA A 162 -12.02 -23.02 -20.80
CA ALA A 162 -11.61 -24.40 -21.08
C ALA A 162 -11.02 -24.55 -22.50
N GLN A 163 -11.65 -23.92 -23.50
CA GLN A 163 -11.17 -23.87 -24.88
C GLN A 163 -9.80 -23.20 -24.99
N TYR A 164 -9.60 -22.05 -24.35
CA TYR A 164 -8.32 -21.33 -24.36
C TYR A 164 -7.19 -22.15 -23.72
N HIS A 165 -7.48 -22.86 -22.63
CA HIS A 165 -6.51 -23.71 -21.92
C HIS A 165 -6.40 -25.13 -22.47
N ALA A 166 -7.06 -25.44 -23.59
CA ALA A 166 -7.10 -26.76 -24.23
C ALA A 166 -7.40 -27.91 -23.24
N THR A 167 -8.39 -27.70 -22.36
CA THR A 167 -8.75 -28.65 -21.30
C THR A 167 -10.25 -28.63 -21.03
N THR A 168 -10.74 -29.39 -20.04
CA THR A 168 -12.15 -29.34 -19.63
C THR A 168 -12.36 -28.34 -18.50
N LYS A 169 -13.61 -27.87 -18.32
CA LYS A 169 -13.94 -26.92 -17.25
C LYS A 169 -13.62 -27.48 -15.87
N GLU A 170 -13.80 -28.77 -15.65
CA GLU A 170 -13.57 -29.46 -14.38
C GLU A 170 -12.08 -29.51 -14.04
N ILE A 171 -11.24 -29.86 -15.03
CA ILE A 171 -9.78 -29.88 -14.86
C ILE A 171 -9.27 -28.45 -14.63
N LEU A 172 -9.80 -27.48 -15.37
CA LEU A 172 -9.42 -26.08 -15.22
C LEU A 172 -9.84 -25.54 -13.86
N ALA A 173 -11.05 -25.84 -13.40
CA ALA A 173 -11.56 -25.46 -12.09
C ALA A 173 -10.69 -26.03 -10.96
N ALA A 174 -10.32 -27.32 -11.03
CA ALA A 174 -9.42 -27.94 -10.05
C ALA A 174 -8.03 -27.30 -10.03
N ARG A 175 -7.52 -26.87 -11.20
CA ARG A 175 -6.26 -26.13 -11.29
C ARG A 175 -6.39 -24.75 -10.65
N TRP A 176 -7.42 -24.00 -11.02
CA TRP A 176 -7.66 -22.65 -10.52
C TRP A 176 -7.97 -22.63 -9.03
N GLN A 177 -8.65 -23.64 -8.49
CA GLN A 177 -8.88 -23.83 -7.06
C GLN A 177 -7.55 -23.78 -6.30
N LYS A 178 -6.57 -24.62 -6.69
CA LYS A 178 -5.24 -24.68 -6.04
C LYS A 178 -4.48 -23.36 -6.15
N ILE A 179 -4.58 -22.68 -7.29
CA ILE A 179 -3.91 -21.39 -7.51
C ILE A 179 -4.54 -20.34 -6.60
N LEU A 180 -5.87 -20.19 -6.63
CA LEU A 180 -6.58 -19.18 -5.85
C LEU A 180 -6.42 -19.40 -4.35
N GLU A 181 -6.49 -20.63 -3.87
CA GLU A 181 -6.29 -20.94 -2.45
C GLU A 181 -4.90 -20.51 -1.97
N LYS A 182 -3.86 -20.84 -2.74
CA LYS A 182 -2.49 -20.44 -2.44
C LYS A 182 -2.32 -18.92 -2.46
N GLU A 183 -2.82 -18.25 -3.50
CA GLU A 183 -2.66 -16.81 -3.68
C GLU A 183 -3.47 -16.02 -2.63
N LEU A 184 -4.66 -16.48 -2.26
CA LEU A 184 -5.45 -15.89 -1.17
C LEU A 184 -4.77 -16.06 0.18
N ARG A 185 -4.25 -17.27 0.49
CA ARG A 185 -3.48 -17.53 1.71
C ARG A 185 -2.27 -16.59 1.81
N GLN A 186 -1.48 -16.50 0.75
CA GLN A 186 -0.33 -15.60 0.68
C GLN A 186 -0.74 -14.13 0.85
N ALA A 187 -1.82 -13.69 0.20
CA ALA A 187 -2.30 -12.32 0.29
C ALA A 187 -2.82 -11.97 1.70
N LEU A 188 -3.40 -12.93 2.42
CA LEU A 188 -3.83 -12.76 3.81
C LEU A 188 -2.65 -12.74 4.78
N GLU A 189 -1.65 -13.60 4.60
CA GLU A 189 -0.41 -13.61 5.40
C GLU A 189 0.31 -12.26 5.35
N LEU A 190 0.46 -11.68 4.15
CA LEU A 190 1.09 -10.37 3.95
C LEU A 190 0.31 -9.22 4.61
N ARG A 191 -0.98 -9.42 4.91
CA ARG A 191 -1.85 -8.44 5.55
C ARG A 191 -2.01 -8.66 7.07
N LYS A 192 -1.41 -9.72 7.67
CA LYS A 192 -1.46 -9.94 9.12
C LYS A 192 -0.72 -8.78 9.84
N PRO A 193 -1.37 -8.05 10.78
CA PRO A 193 -0.80 -6.89 11.45
C PRO A 193 0.38 -7.21 12.40
N GLY A 194 0.67 -8.49 12.65
CA GLY A 194 1.76 -8.92 13.52
C GLY A 194 3.16 -8.47 13.08
N ALA A 195 3.38 -8.24 11.79
CA ALA A 195 4.69 -7.84 11.26
C ALA A 195 5.00 -6.34 11.45
N PHE A 196 3.98 -5.47 11.59
CA PHE A 196 4.20 -4.03 11.72
C PHE A 196 4.47 -3.58 13.17
N LYS A 197 4.02 -4.34 14.18
CA LYS A 197 4.16 -3.93 15.59
C LYS A 197 5.62 -3.88 16.05
N GLN A 198 6.47 -4.80 15.58
CA GLN A 198 7.89 -4.81 15.95
C GLN A 198 8.64 -3.63 15.30
N GLN A 199 8.42 -3.36 14.01
CA GLN A 199 9.10 -2.27 13.31
C GLN A 199 8.73 -0.88 13.85
N ILE A 200 7.47 -0.67 14.26
CA ILE A 200 7.06 0.61 14.87
C ILE A 200 7.71 0.78 16.25
N ASN A 201 7.87 -0.28 17.02
CA ASN A 201 8.45 -0.19 18.36
C ASN A 201 9.94 0.17 18.30
N ASP A 202 10.69 -0.44 17.37
CA ASP A 202 12.11 -0.15 17.18
C ASP A 202 12.33 1.27 16.63
N ALA A 203 11.53 1.69 15.65
CA ALA A 203 11.58 3.05 15.12
C ALA A 203 11.20 4.10 16.17
N ALA A 204 10.19 3.83 17.00
CA ALA A 204 9.79 4.71 18.10
C ALA A 204 10.90 4.81 19.17
N ALA A 205 11.56 3.71 19.51
CA ALA A 205 12.68 3.71 20.45
C ALA A 205 13.85 4.58 19.96
N ILE A 206 14.21 4.47 18.67
CA ILE A 206 15.26 5.30 18.06
C ILE A 206 14.85 6.79 18.03
N ALA A 207 13.59 7.08 17.69
CA ALA A 207 13.07 8.44 17.67
C ALA A 207 13.09 9.07 19.07
N ILE A 208 12.63 8.34 20.09
CA ILE A 208 12.66 8.79 21.49
C ILE A 208 14.10 8.99 21.95
N ALA A 209 15.03 8.08 21.63
CA ALA A 209 16.44 8.23 21.99
C ALA A 209 17.08 9.47 21.36
N THR A 210 16.73 9.78 20.10
CA THR A 210 17.25 10.95 19.39
C THR A 210 16.70 12.25 19.98
N ILE A 211 15.41 12.28 20.33
CA ILE A 211 14.79 13.41 21.02
C ILE A 211 15.43 13.61 22.41
N ALA A 212 15.60 12.53 23.17
CA ALA A 212 16.22 12.58 24.50
C ALA A 212 17.66 13.08 24.44
N ALA A 213 18.47 12.59 23.49
CA ALA A 213 19.84 13.06 23.28
C ALA A 213 19.89 14.55 22.90
N SER A 214 18.96 15.01 22.07
CA SER A 214 18.86 16.42 21.66
C SER A 214 18.53 17.33 22.84
N ILE A 215 17.57 16.91 23.69
CA ILE A 215 17.22 17.64 24.92
C ILE A 215 18.41 17.67 25.88
N LEU A 216 19.08 16.53 26.06
CA LEU A 216 20.22 16.42 26.98
C LEU A 216 21.38 17.34 26.57
N LEU A 217 21.72 17.36 25.27
CA LEU A 217 22.73 18.28 24.74
C LEU A 217 22.34 19.75 24.95
N PHE A 218 21.07 20.09 24.74
CA PHE A 218 20.56 21.43 24.99
C PHE A 218 20.70 21.86 26.45
N VAL A 219 20.37 20.97 27.40
CA VAL A 219 20.51 21.24 28.84
C VAL A 219 21.97 21.42 29.23
N ILE A 220 22.88 20.57 28.73
CA ILE A 220 24.32 20.69 29.00
C ILE A 220 24.86 22.04 28.52
N TRP A 221 24.52 22.44 27.28
CA TRP A 221 24.92 23.72 26.72
C TRP A 221 24.38 24.91 27.51
N ARG A 222 23.11 24.84 27.93
CA ARG A 222 22.48 25.86 28.76
C ARG A 222 23.24 26.04 30.08
N PHE A 223 23.63 24.94 30.72
CA PHE A 223 24.32 24.95 32.01
C PHE A 223 25.77 25.44 31.89
N LEU A 224 26.52 25.00 30.87
CA LEU A 224 27.88 25.50 30.61
C LEU A 224 27.89 27.01 30.37
N GLY A 225 26.93 27.52 29.59
CA GLY A 225 26.80 28.96 29.32
C GLY A 225 26.39 29.81 30.53
N TRP A 226 25.91 29.20 31.62
CA TRP A 226 25.67 29.90 32.88
C TRP A 226 26.94 30.00 33.71
N ARG A 227 27.73 28.93 33.80
CA ARG A 227 29.00 28.95 34.58
C ARG A 227 30.05 29.89 34.01
N GLU A 228 30.08 30.05 32.69
CA GLU A 228 31.01 30.99 32.05
C GLU A 228 30.70 32.45 32.43
N LYS A 229 29.44 32.77 32.70
CA LYS A 229 29.04 34.12 33.14
C LYS A 229 29.45 34.39 34.58
N ASP A 230 29.32 33.40 35.46
CA ASP A 230 29.72 33.53 36.85
C ASP A 230 31.24 33.76 36.97
N LEU A 231 32.05 33.05 36.19
CA LEU A 231 33.51 33.22 36.18
C LEU A 231 33.96 34.59 35.67
N LEU A 232 33.26 35.16 34.68
CA LEU A 232 33.54 36.51 34.17
C LEU A 232 33.19 37.60 35.20
N GLN A 233 32.13 37.40 35.99
CA GLN A 233 31.79 38.33 37.08
C GLN A 233 32.84 38.32 38.19
N TYR A 234 33.34 37.15 38.59
CA TYR A 234 34.42 37.06 39.58
C TYR A 234 35.71 37.76 39.14
N GLN A 235 36.08 37.66 37.85
CA GLN A 235 37.27 38.34 37.33
C GLN A 235 37.12 39.85 37.24
N LEU A 236 35.92 40.35 36.89
CA LEU A 236 35.63 41.79 36.83
C LEU A 236 35.60 42.43 38.22
N ASP A 237 35.07 41.74 39.23
CA ASP A 237 35.09 42.21 40.63
C ASP A 237 36.49 42.24 41.23
N HIS A 238 37.35 41.28 40.89
CA HIS A 238 38.75 41.29 41.32
C HIS A 238 39.56 42.44 40.68
N LEU A 239 39.29 42.78 39.41
CA LEU A 239 40.01 43.85 38.70
C LEU A 239 39.58 45.26 39.11
N SER A 240 38.34 45.43 39.59
CA SER A 240 37.89 46.73 40.14
C SER A 240 38.56 47.04 41.48
N ILE A 241 38.78 46.02 42.31
CA ILE A 241 39.44 46.13 43.62
C ILE A 241 40.93 46.50 43.48
N SER A 242 41.65 45.96 42.49
CA SER A 242 43.09 46.28 42.30
C SER A 242 43.36 47.66 41.66
N SER A 243 42.32 48.42 41.31
CA SER A 243 42.44 49.75 40.69
C SER A 243 42.19 50.90 41.66
N GLN A 244 41.91 50.59 42.94
CA GLN A 244 41.71 51.56 44.02
C GLN A 244 42.82 51.59 45.07
N GLU A 245 43.87 50.77 44.93
CA GLU A 245 45.14 50.89 45.66
C GLU A 245 46.21 51.55 44.78
#